data_AF-A0A518HVM7-F1
#
_entry.id   AF-A0A518HVM7-F1
#
_cell.length_a   1.000
_cell.length_b   1.000
_cell.length_c   1.000
_cell.angle_alpha   90.00
_cell.angle_beta   90.00
_cell.angle_gamma   90.00
#
_symmetry.space_group_name_H-M   'P 1'
#
loop_
_entity.id
_entity.type
_entity.pdbx_description
1 polymer ?
#
loop_
_entity_poly.entity_id
_entity_poly.type
_entity_poly.pdbx_seq_one_letter_code
_entity_poly.pdbx_strand_id
1 'polypeptide(L)'
;MKGLRIFAACTALMIGSLAAVNASAGCCEPAPAPCCESAPVCCCPPPPVPVTFCVVDPVTCCKYPVTVCVPCECAGEIPCYVGCRKGFLGRKILTYKFQCCGECVDIVITKHGRVIVRD
;
A
#
# COMPACT_ATOMS: atom_id res chain seq x y z
N MET A 1 -33.66 -36.10 5.74
CA MET A 1 -32.77 -36.60 4.68
C MET A 1 -31.70 -35.52 4.48
N LYS A 2 -30.51 -35.70 5.09
CA LYS A 2 -29.25 -36.19 4.48
C LYS A 2 -28.71 -35.19 3.42
N GLY A 3 -27.50 -34.63 3.52
CA GLY A 3 -26.30 -35.12 4.19
C GLY A 3 -25.33 -34.01 4.64
N LEU A 4 -24.84 -34.22 5.86
CA LEU A 4 -23.68 -33.63 6.49
C LEU A 4 -22.51 -34.64 6.33
N ARG A 5 -21.27 -34.14 6.37
CA ARG A 5 -19.99 -34.84 6.67
C ARG A 5 -19.22 -35.41 5.47
N ILE A 6 -18.10 -34.76 5.13
CA ILE A 6 -16.81 -35.44 4.94
C ILE A 6 -15.72 -34.52 5.55
N PHE A 7 -15.35 -34.81 6.79
CA PHE A 7 -14.07 -34.46 7.42
C PHE A 7 -13.29 -35.78 7.57
N ALA A 8 -11.96 -35.70 7.54
CA ALA A 8 -10.95 -36.78 7.62
C ALA A 8 -10.49 -37.29 6.25
N ALA A 9 -9.21 -37.48 5.96
CA ALA A 9 -7.96 -37.19 6.64
C ALA A 9 -6.86 -37.46 5.58
N CYS A 10 -5.88 -36.58 5.44
CA CYS A 10 -4.61 -36.96 4.82
C CYS A 10 -3.49 -36.13 5.43
N THR A 11 -3.16 -36.49 6.67
CA THR A 11 -1.89 -36.19 7.32
C THR A 11 -0.76 -36.83 6.52
N ALA A 12 -0.13 -36.07 5.62
CA ALA A 12 1.18 -36.40 5.08
C ALA A 12 2.22 -35.59 5.85
N LEU A 13 2.75 -36.27 6.87
CA LEU A 13 3.88 -35.91 7.68
C LEU A 13 5.14 -35.90 6.79
N MET A 14 5.66 -34.72 6.45
CA MET A 14 7.03 -34.58 5.94
C MET A 14 7.78 -33.65 6.90
N ILE A 15 8.29 -34.27 7.96
CA ILE A 15 9.36 -33.74 8.79
C ILE A 15 10.63 -33.84 7.95
N GLY A 16 11.17 -32.70 7.54
CA GLY A 16 12.38 -32.63 6.75
C GLY A 16 13.16 -31.36 7.07
N SER A 17 13.97 -31.45 8.12
CA SER A 17 15.18 -30.66 8.41
C SER A 17 15.04 -29.14 8.56
N LEU A 18 15.29 -28.70 9.81
CA LEU A 18 15.79 -27.38 10.13
C LEU A 18 17.00 -27.05 9.24
N ALA A 19 16.88 -25.99 8.44
CA ALA A 19 18.01 -25.14 8.10
C ALA A 19 17.57 -23.71 8.40
N ALA A 20 17.89 -23.26 9.61
CA ALA A 20 18.01 -21.85 9.90
C ALA A 20 19.08 -21.29 8.95
N VAL A 21 18.67 -20.70 7.82
CA VAL A 21 19.57 -19.82 7.07
C VAL A 21 19.56 -18.50 7.81
N ASN A 22 20.44 -18.45 8.81
CA ASN A 22 20.94 -17.22 9.38
C ASN A 22 21.48 -16.34 8.24
N ALA A 23 21.14 -15.06 8.34
CA ALA A 23 22.02 -13.91 8.17
C ALA A 23 22.82 -13.74 6.87
N SER A 24 22.69 -12.51 6.35
CA SER A 24 23.71 -11.76 5.61
C SER A 24 24.31 -12.43 4.37
N ALA A 25 23.60 -12.31 3.24
CA ALA A 25 24.29 -11.89 2.02
C ALA A 25 24.44 -10.37 2.15
N GLY A 26 25.54 -9.79 2.59
CA GLY A 26 26.91 -10.11 2.18
C GLY A 26 27.46 -8.88 1.46
N CYS A 27 27.40 -7.71 2.11
CA CYS A 27 28.08 -6.51 1.66
C CYS A 27 28.87 -5.96 2.86
N CYS A 28 29.94 -6.67 3.24
CA CYS A 28 31.14 -6.13 3.89
C CYS A 28 31.98 -7.29 4.46
N GLU A 29 33.21 -7.49 3.93
CA GLU A 29 34.46 -7.62 4.71
C GLU A 29 35.69 -7.45 3.78
N PRO A 30 36.92 -7.12 4.28
CA PRO A 30 37.59 -5.86 3.89
C PRO A 30 39.04 -5.97 3.34
N ALA A 31 39.45 -4.90 2.62
CA ALA A 31 40.81 -4.34 2.33
C ALA A 31 41.72 -4.98 1.24
N PRO A 32 42.65 -4.22 0.56
CA PRO A 32 42.83 -2.75 0.44
C PRO A 32 42.80 -2.19 -1.03
N ALA A 33 42.77 -0.84 -1.12
CA ALA A 33 42.56 0.12 -2.24
C ALA A 33 43.45 -0.03 -3.53
N PRO A 34 43.31 0.78 -4.62
CA PRO A 34 42.52 2.02 -4.80
C PRO A 34 41.91 2.23 -6.22
N CYS A 35 40.59 2.10 -6.39
CA CYS A 35 39.91 2.67 -7.56
C CYS A 35 38.53 3.17 -7.14
N CYS A 36 38.39 4.48 -6.97
CA CYS A 36 37.10 5.14 -6.86
C CYS A 36 36.37 5.02 -8.20
N GLU A 37 35.69 3.91 -8.45
CA GLU A 37 34.64 3.88 -9.46
C GLU A 37 33.33 4.11 -8.71
N SER A 38 32.80 5.32 -8.91
CA SER A 38 31.50 5.76 -8.42
C SER A 38 30.50 4.62 -8.58
N ALA A 39 29.93 4.18 -7.46
CA ALA A 39 28.86 3.20 -7.45
C ALA A 39 27.86 3.54 -8.56
N PRO A 40 27.37 2.55 -9.34
CA PRO A 40 26.35 2.82 -10.34
C PRO A 40 25.24 3.56 -9.64
N VAL A 41 25.08 4.84 -9.97
CA VAL A 41 23.98 5.67 -9.48
C VAL A 41 22.75 4.90 -9.91
N CYS A 42 22.09 4.23 -8.96
CA CYS A 42 20.84 3.54 -9.25
C CYS A 42 19.92 4.60 -9.86
N CYS A 43 19.69 4.49 -11.18
CA CYS A 43 18.71 5.28 -11.93
C CYS A 43 17.28 4.90 -11.53
N CYS A 44 17.05 4.54 -10.28
CA CYS A 44 15.75 4.20 -9.75
C CYS A 44 15.05 5.51 -9.37
N PRO A 45 13.85 5.77 -9.89
CA PRO A 45 13.04 6.88 -9.38
C PRO A 45 12.89 6.71 -7.86
N PRO A 46 12.85 7.83 -7.11
CA PRO A 46 12.76 7.79 -5.67
C PRO A 46 11.54 6.96 -5.24
N PRO A 47 11.67 6.13 -4.18
CA PRO A 47 10.61 5.23 -3.79
C PRO A 47 9.34 6.02 -3.39
N PRO A 48 8.14 5.47 -3.65
CA PRO A 48 6.90 6.10 -3.25
C PRO A 48 6.81 6.23 -1.73
N VAL A 49 6.23 7.33 -1.26
CA VAL A 49 6.13 7.70 0.15
C VAL A 49 4.68 7.58 0.62
N PRO A 50 4.42 6.98 1.80
CA PRO A 50 3.08 6.93 2.37
C PRO A 50 2.67 8.30 2.90
N VAL A 51 1.56 8.84 2.41
CA VAL A 51 0.92 10.06 2.89
C VAL A 51 -0.40 9.68 3.57
N THR A 52 -0.59 10.16 4.79
CA THR A 52 -1.83 9.93 5.56
C THR A 52 -2.61 11.21 5.70
N PHE A 53 -3.88 11.20 5.32
CA PHE A 53 -4.79 12.35 5.44
C PHE A 53 -6.19 11.93 5.87
N CYS A 54 -6.97 12.90 6.35
CA CYS A 54 -8.34 12.69 6.80
C CYS A 54 -9.34 13.01 5.70
N VAL A 55 -10.17 12.04 5.36
CA VAL A 55 -11.25 12.15 4.39
C VAL A 55 -12.55 12.41 5.12
N VAL A 56 -13.35 13.36 4.64
CA VAL A 56 -14.65 13.68 5.24
C VAL A 56 -15.77 13.15 4.35
N ASP A 57 -16.65 12.33 4.90
CA ASP A 57 -17.88 11.95 4.20
C ASP A 57 -18.87 13.14 4.23
N PRO A 58 -19.28 13.70 3.08
CA PRO A 58 -20.13 14.88 3.03
C PRO A 58 -21.56 14.64 3.55
N VAL A 59 -22.00 13.39 3.74
CA VAL A 59 -23.36 13.08 4.21
C VAL A 59 -23.39 12.76 5.69
N THR A 60 -22.39 12.03 6.19
CA THR A 60 -22.34 11.62 7.61
C THR A 60 -21.46 12.54 8.45
N CYS A 61 -20.69 13.44 7.82
CA CYS A 61 -19.67 14.29 8.44
C CYS A 61 -18.59 13.50 9.20
N CYS A 62 -18.53 12.18 9.02
CA CYS A 62 -17.51 11.33 9.63
C CYS A 62 -16.16 11.53 8.95
N LYS A 63 -15.09 11.49 9.75
CA LYS A 63 -13.72 11.57 9.26
C LYS A 63 -13.08 10.19 9.27
N TYR A 64 -12.42 9.84 8.17
CA TYR A 64 -11.72 8.57 8.01
C TYR A 64 -10.24 8.84 7.70
N PRO A 65 -9.29 8.33 8.50
CA PRO A 65 -7.88 8.40 8.15
C PRO A 65 -7.60 7.43 7.00
N VAL A 66 -6.91 7.92 5.96
CA VAL A 66 -6.55 7.15 4.78
C VAL A 66 -5.07 7.35 4.51
N THR A 67 -4.36 6.25 4.27
CA THR A 67 -2.94 6.25 3.89
C THR A 67 -2.83 5.82 2.43
N VAL A 68 -2.15 6.62 1.63
CA VAL A 68 -1.96 6.42 0.18
C VAL A 68 -0.47 6.49 -0.14
N CYS A 69 -0.01 5.71 -1.11
CA CYS A 69 1.39 5.74 -1.55
C CYS A 69 1.47 6.64 -2.79
N VAL A 70 2.17 7.76 -2.68
CA VAL A 70 2.36 8.72 -3.78
C VAL A 70 3.83 8.82 -4.17
N PRO A 71 4.15 9.26 -5.40
CA PRO A 71 5.49 9.61 -5.80
C PRO A 71 6.14 10.55 -4.80
N CYS A 72 7.45 10.44 -4.66
CA CYS A 72 8.22 11.22 -3.70
C CYS A 72 8.08 12.75 -3.92
N GLU A 73 7.73 13.17 -5.14
CA GLU A 73 7.44 14.56 -5.52
C GLU A 73 6.20 15.15 -4.83
N CYS A 74 5.26 14.29 -4.37
CA CYS A 74 4.06 14.70 -3.65
C CYS A 74 4.19 14.51 -2.12
N ALA A 75 5.38 14.17 -1.62
CA ALA A 75 5.59 13.87 -0.21
C ALA A 75 5.31 15.11 0.67
N GLY A 76 4.50 14.93 1.71
CA GLY A 76 4.15 15.99 2.67
C GLY A 76 3.03 16.93 2.20
N GLU A 77 2.47 16.73 1.01
CA GLU A 77 1.31 17.49 0.55
C GLU A 77 0.00 16.84 1.05
N ILE A 78 -0.99 17.68 1.35
CA ILE A 78 -2.37 17.23 1.64
C ILE A 78 -3.17 17.44 0.36
N PRO A 79 -3.75 16.37 -0.23
CA PRO A 79 -4.44 16.50 -1.50
C PRO A 79 -5.71 17.35 -1.36
N CYS A 80 -5.98 18.14 -2.39
CA CYS A 80 -7.16 18.99 -2.45
C CYS A 80 -8.40 18.16 -2.81
N TYR A 81 -9.50 18.40 -2.11
CA TYR A 81 -10.78 17.78 -2.45
C TYR A 81 -11.32 18.39 -3.75
N VAL A 82 -11.52 17.56 -4.77
CA VAL A 82 -12.00 17.98 -6.10
C VAL A 82 -13.52 17.82 -6.19
N GLY A 83 -14.07 16.73 -5.68
CA GLY A 83 -15.50 16.49 -5.74
C GLY A 83 -15.91 15.11 -5.26
N CYS A 84 -17.23 14.90 -5.19
CA CYS A 84 -17.85 13.64 -4.82
C CYS A 84 -18.82 13.20 -5.91
N ARG A 85 -18.66 11.96 -6.39
CA ARG A 85 -19.60 11.31 -7.30
C ARG A 85 -20.28 10.14 -6.61
N LYS A 86 -21.57 9.95 -6.89
CA LYS A 86 -22.34 8.79 -6.41
C LYS A 86 -21.99 7.58 -7.27
N GLY A 87 -21.47 6.54 -6.64
CA GLY A 87 -21.22 5.24 -7.26
C GLY A 87 -22.40 4.28 -7.12
N PHE A 88 -22.27 3.11 -7.76
CA PHE A 88 -23.26 2.04 -7.69
C PHE A 88 -23.43 1.50 -6.25
N LEU A 89 -24.66 1.08 -5.90
CA LEU A 89 -25.02 0.55 -4.57
C LEU A 89 -24.77 1.51 -3.39
N GLY A 90 -24.99 2.81 -3.59
CA GLY A 90 -24.85 3.81 -2.52
C GLY A 90 -23.41 4.05 -2.09
N ARG A 91 -22.43 3.65 -2.92
CA ARG A 91 -21.03 4.02 -2.75
C ARG A 91 -20.86 5.51 -3.03
N LYS A 92 -19.97 6.16 -2.31
CA LYS A 92 -19.54 7.53 -2.57
C LYS A 92 -18.09 7.48 -3.01
N ILE A 93 -17.77 8.14 -4.10
CA ILE A 93 -16.40 8.21 -4.62
C ILE A 93 -15.96 9.65 -4.48
N LEU A 94 -15.00 9.88 -3.61
CA LEU A 94 -14.43 11.18 -3.29
C LEU A 94 -13.12 11.30 -4.07
N THR A 95 -13.00 12.27 -4.94
CA THR A 95 -11.80 12.50 -5.74
C THR A 95 -10.95 13.57 -5.07
N TYR A 96 -9.69 13.22 -4.84
CA TYR A 96 -8.66 14.07 -4.26
C TYR A 96 -7.53 14.24 -5.27
N LYS A 97 -6.93 15.44 -5.34
CA LYS A 97 -5.84 15.73 -6.27
C LYS A 97 -4.65 16.34 -5.54
N PHE A 98 -3.47 15.79 -5.76
CA PHE A 98 -2.20 16.37 -5.33
C PHE A 98 -1.82 17.49 -6.31
N GLN A 99 -1.60 18.71 -5.82
CA GLN A 99 -1.31 19.86 -6.68
C GLN A 99 0.11 19.79 -7.23
N CYS A 100 1.08 19.27 -6.48
CA CYS A 100 2.47 19.22 -6.90
C CYS A 100 2.71 18.27 -8.07
N CYS A 101 2.09 17.09 -8.04
CA CYS A 101 2.33 16.04 -9.05
C CYS A 101 1.12 15.77 -9.95
N GLY A 102 -0.04 16.39 -9.68
CA GLY A 102 -1.26 16.23 -10.49
C GLY A 102 -1.98 14.90 -10.33
N GLU A 103 -1.44 14.00 -9.51
CA GLU A 103 -2.00 12.66 -9.26
C GLU A 103 -3.36 12.76 -8.56
N CYS A 104 -4.28 11.90 -8.99
CA CYS A 104 -5.66 11.91 -8.53
C CYS A 104 -5.96 10.60 -7.81
N VAL A 105 -6.40 10.69 -6.57
CA VAL A 105 -6.79 9.53 -5.77
C VAL A 105 -8.29 9.55 -5.55
N ASP A 106 -8.94 8.44 -5.91
CA ASP A 106 -10.35 8.20 -5.71
C ASP A 106 -10.59 7.35 -4.46
N ILE A 107 -11.25 7.95 -3.47
CA ILE A 107 -11.55 7.30 -2.19
C ILE A 107 -13.00 6.87 -2.19
N VAL A 108 -13.23 5.57 -2.16
CA VAL A 108 -14.56 4.97 -2.19
C VAL A 108 -15.03 4.66 -0.78
N ILE A 109 -16.06 5.36 -0.32
CA ILE A 109 -16.78 5.04 0.91
C ILE A 109 -18.00 4.21 0.57
N THR A 110 -18.04 2.98 1.06
CA THR A 110 -19.19 2.08 0.91
C THR A 110 -20.31 2.45 1.88
N LYS A 111 -21.55 2.01 1.60
CA LYS A 111 -22.71 2.19 2.51
C LYS A 111 -22.43 1.69 3.94
N HIS A 112 -21.55 0.71 4.11
CA HIS A 112 -21.19 0.14 5.41
C HIS A 112 -19.99 0.84 6.08
N GLY A 113 -19.54 1.98 5.56
CA GLY A 113 -18.43 2.75 6.14
C GLY A 113 -17.04 2.18 5.85
N ARG A 114 -16.91 1.16 4.97
CA ARG A 114 -15.59 0.72 4.50
C ARG A 114 -15.02 1.74 3.52
N VAL A 115 -13.76 2.06 3.68
CA VAL A 115 -12.99 2.97 2.83
C VAL A 115 -12.06 2.15 1.94
N ILE A 116 -12.07 2.43 0.64
CA ILE A 116 -11.24 1.76 -0.36
C ILE A 116 -10.53 2.85 -1.16
N VAL A 117 -9.21 2.81 -1.19
CA VAL A 117 -8.38 3.72 -2.00
C VAL A 117 -8.28 3.17 -3.42
N ARG A 118 -8.39 4.06 -4.41
CA ARG A 118 -8.11 3.79 -5.82
C ARG A 118 -7.19 4.90 -6.32
N ASP A 119 -5.98 4.52 -6.68
CA ASP A 119 -4.97 5.38 -7.29
C ASP A 119 -5.04 5.24 -8.83
#